data_AF-A0A820I7F9-F1
#
_entry.id   AF-A0A820I7F9-F1
#
_cell.length_a   1.000
_cell.length_b   1.000
_cell.length_c   1.000
_cell.angle_alpha   90.00
_cell.angle_beta   90.00
_cell.angle_gamma   90.00
#
_symmetry.space_group_name_H-M   'P 1'
#
loop_
_entity.id
_entity.type
_entity.pdbx_description
1 polymer ?
#
loop_
_entity_poly.entity_id
_entity_poly.type
_entity_poly.pdbx_seq_one_letter_code
_entity_poly.pdbx_strand_id
1 'polypeptide(L)'
;IDKHTQIATLATSFFSELAKRQDGESLFNILPYIFSKLVGDKLDKQRQLNEEDFKSIIDFLFKYVSKKKQTESLLEKLLKRFCIANDSPRVWRDLAYIMSKLTFNEQSVKGLLHYYNDYANKLVDYDVYQSFLTILDNAKKNLGAKPDLKVVFGALSTRINKKRSPNGILSAVQQAQQKTKQQPK
;
A
#
# COMPACT_ATOMS: atom_id res chain seq x y z
N ILE A 1 -16.70 8.68 -10.25
CA ILE A 1 -16.99 7.48 -9.42
C ILE A 1 -18.10 7.86 -8.46
N ASP A 2 -19.32 7.79 -8.96
CA ASP A 2 -20.64 7.72 -8.31
C ASP A 2 -21.61 7.58 -9.51
N LYS A 3 -22.75 6.89 -9.36
CA LYS A 3 -23.72 6.79 -10.48
C LYS A 3 -24.46 8.10 -10.71
N HIS A 4 -24.56 8.94 -9.69
CA HIS A 4 -25.14 10.27 -9.77
C HIS A 4 -24.05 11.30 -10.09
N THR A 5 -24.06 11.81 -11.31
CA THR A 5 -23.07 12.79 -11.80
C THR A 5 -22.95 14.01 -10.88
N GLN A 6 -24.07 14.52 -10.34
CA GLN A 6 -24.05 15.66 -9.43
C GLN A 6 -23.28 15.36 -8.12
N ILE A 7 -23.46 14.17 -7.54
CA ILE A 7 -22.72 13.74 -6.34
C ILE A 7 -21.23 13.63 -6.65
N ALA A 8 -20.89 12.99 -7.78
CA ALA A 8 -19.50 12.86 -8.23
C ALA A 8 -18.85 14.25 -8.40
N THR A 9 -19.52 15.19 -9.07
CA THR A 9 -19.03 16.55 -9.28
C THR A 9 -18.83 17.28 -7.95
N LEU A 10 -19.83 17.27 -7.08
CA LEU A 10 -19.74 17.91 -5.76
C LEU A 10 -18.58 17.36 -4.92
N ALA A 11 -18.41 16.04 -4.89
CA ALA A 11 -17.30 15.41 -4.19
C ALA A 11 -15.94 15.81 -4.76
N THR A 12 -15.78 15.78 -6.09
CA THR A 12 -14.52 16.19 -6.74
C THR A 12 -14.18 17.65 -6.50
N SER A 13 -15.17 18.55 -6.55
CA SER A 13 -15.00 19.97 -6.25
C SER A 13 -14.64 20.18 -4.79
N PHE A 14 -15.32 19.50 -3.86
CA PHE A 14 -15.02 19.57 -2.43
C PHE A 14 -13.56 19.21 -2.13
N PHE A 15 -13.07 18.08 -2.63
CA PHE A 15 -11.67 17.68 -2.40
C PHE A 15 -10.67 18.60 -3.09
N SER A 16 -11.00 19.13 -4.27
CA SER A 16 -10.17 20.13 -4.95
C SER A 16 -10.04 21.42 -4.14
N GLU A 17 -11.14 21.90 -3.56
CA GLU A 17 -11.13 23.10 -2.70
C GLU A 17 -10.46 22.82 -1.35
N LEU A 18 -10.70 21.65 -0.75
CA LEU A 18 -10.04 21.24 0.49
C LEU A 18 -8.52 21.16 0.32
N ALA A 19 -8.05 20.68 -0.83
CA ALA A 19 -6.63 20.61 -1.17
C ALA A 19 -5.96 21.99 -1.29
N LYS A 20 -6.70 23.05 -1.61
CA LYS A 20 -6.15 24.41 -1.64
C LYS A 20 -5.92 24.97 -0.23
N ARG A 21 -6.61 24.44 0.78
CA ARG A 21 -6.44 24.88 2.17
C ARG A 21 -5.12 24.37 2.72
N GLN A 22 -4.34 25.27 3.32
CA GLN A 22 -3.05 24.97 3.95
C GLN A 22 -2.12 24.15 3.04
N ASP A 23 -2.07 24.49 1.74
CA ASP A 23 -1.25 23.78 0.74
C ASP A 23 -1.43 22.24 0.78
N GLY A 24 -2.69 21.82 0.94
CA GLY A 24 -3.15 20.44 0.99
C GLY A 24 -3.01 19.77 2.35
N GLU A 25 -2.53 20.47 3.39
CA GLU A 25 -2.32 19.91 4.75
C GLU A 25 -3.61 19.38 5.34
N SER A 26 -4.69 20.14 5.17
CA SER A 26 -6.02 19.73 5.60
C SER A 26 -6.42 18.38 5.00
N LEU A 27 -6.15 18.14 3.70
CA LEU A 27 -6.40 16.85 3.07
C LEU A 27 -5.50 15.75 3.63
N PHE A 28 -4.20 16.02 3.78
CA PHE A 28 -3.23 15.04 4.27
C PHE A 28 -3.59 14.52 5.67
N ASN A 29 -4.02 15.41 6.56
CA ASN A 29 -4.37 15.08 7.94
C ASN A 29 -5.58 14.14 8.04
N ILE A 30 -6.48 14.15 7.05
CA ILE A 30 -7.65 13.27 7.01
C ILE A 30 -7.44 11.98 6.19
N LEU A 31 -6.33 11.85 5.45
CA LEU A 31 -6.03 10.64 4.67
C LEU A 31 -6.05 9.35 5.50
N PRO A 32 -5.49 9.29 6.73
CA PRO A 32 -5.58 8.08 7.55
C PRO A 32 -7.02 7.64 7.77
N TYR A 33 -7.93 8.60 8.01
CA TYR A 33 -9.34 8.33 8.19
C TYR A 33 -10.00 7.88 6.88
N ILE A 34 -9.75 8.56 5.77
CA ILE A 34 -10.25 8.15 4.45
C ILE A 34 -9.81 6.72 4.12
N PHE A 35 -8.52 6.39 4.29
CA PHE A 35 -8.02 5.04 4.05
C PHE A 35 -8.62 4.00 4.99
N SER A 36 -8.97 4.37 6.23
CA SER A 36 -9.67 3.45 7.13
C SER A 36 -11.08 3.10 6.64
N LYS A 37 -11.72 3.98 5.87
CA LYS A 37 -13.06 3.78 5.30
C LYS A 37 -13.03 3.11 3.93
N LEU A 38 -12.00 3.39 3.13
CA LEU A 38 -11.84 2.80 1.80
C LEU A 38 -11.20 1.40 1.86
N VAL A 39 -10.26 1.19 2.77
CA VAL A 39 -9.55 -0.09 2.92
C VAL A 39 -10.20 -0.90 4.03
N GLY A 40 -10.80 -2.04 3.67
CA GLY A 40 -11.33 -3.01 4.62
C GLY A 40 -12.57 -3.73 4.11
N ASP A 41 -12.78 -4.95 4.60
CA ASP A 41 -13.97 -5.77 4.30
C ASP A 41 -15.23 -5.33 5.09
N LYS A 42 -15.21 -4.12 5.66
CA LYS A 42 -16.28 -3.59 6.54
C LYS A 42 -17.28 -2.69 5.82
N LEU A 43 -17.08 -2.43 4.54
CA LEU A 43 -18.11 -1.78 3.73
C LEU A 43 -19.21 -2.81 3.44
N ASP A 44 -20.48 -2.41 3.60
CA ASP A 44 -21.59 -3.26 3.14
C ASP A 44 -21.36 -3.64 1.68
N LYS A 45 -21.80 -4.84 1.25
CA LYS A 45 -21.58 -5.33 -0.12
C LYS A 45 -21.98 -4.33 -1.21
N GLN A 46 -22.99 -3.50 -0.96
CA GLN A 46 -23.44 -2.46 -1.89
C GLN A 46 -22.50 -1.25 -2.00
N ARG A 47 -21.64 -1.04 -1.00
CA ARG A 47 -20.68 0.06 -0.89
C ARG A 47 -19.24 -0.39 -1.17
N GLN A 48 -19.04 -1.67 -1.45
CA GLN A 48 -17.72 -2.22 -1.71
C GLN A 48 -17.25 -1.77 -3.11
N LEU A 49 -16.19 -0.97 -3.13
CA LEU A 49 -15.59 -0.48 -4.37
C LEU A 49 -14.90 -1.66 -5.08
N ASN A 50 -14.98 -1.70 -6.40
CA ASN A 50 -14.05 -2.53 -7.17
C ASN A 50 -12.62 -1.93 -7.06
N GLU A 51 -11.61 -2.68 -7.52
CA GLU A 51 -10.21 -2.24 -7.37
C GLU A 51 -9.87 -1.04 -8.26
N GLU A 52 -10.47 -0.92 -9.45
CA GLU A 52 -10.22 0.18 -10.38
C GLU A 52 -10.77 1.51 -9.86
N ASP A 53 -11.98 1.49 -9.31
CA ASP A 53 -12.63 2.62 -8.66
C ASP A 53 -11.83 3.08 -7.45
N PHE A 54 -11.37 2.13 -6.62
CA PHE A 54 -10.49 2.43 -5.49
C PHE A 54 -9.20 3.10 -5.95
N LYS A 55 -8.51 2.52 -6.94
CA LYS A 55 -7.27 3.08 -7.50
C LYS A 55 -7.49 4.49 -8.05
N SER A 56 -8.60 4.70 -8.76
CA SER A 56 -8.99 6.01 -9.30
C SER A 56 -9.21 7.07 -8.21
N ILE A 57 -9.86 6.70 -7.09
CA ILE A 57 -10.06 7.58 -5.94
C ILE A 57 -8.73 7.89 -5.27
N ILE A 58 -7.89 6.88 -5.02
CA ILE A 58 -6.56 7.09 -4.42
C ILE A 58 -5.71 8.00 -5.32
N ASP A 59 -5.65 7.75 -6.62
CA ASP A 59 -4.90 8.59 -7.55
C ASP A 59 -5.42 10.03 -7.60
N PHE A 60 -6.75 10.21 -7.56
CA PHE A 60 -7.35 11.54 -7.45
C PHE A 60 -6.90 12.27 -6.18
N LEU A 61 -6.97 11.63 -5.01
CA LEU A 61 -6.55 12.24 -3.74
C LEU A 61 -5.06 12.59 -3.74
N PHE A 62 -4.22 11.70 -4.27
CA PHE A 62 -2.77 11.87 -4.26
C PHE A 62 -2.27 12.95 -5.24
N LYS A 63 -3.06 13.38 -6.23
CA LYS A 63 -2.74 14.58 -7.05
C LYS A 63 -2.55 15.84 -6.19
N TYR A 64 -3.22 15.90 -5.05
CA TYR A 64 -3.22 17.04 -4.15
C TYR A 64 -2.25 16.89 -2.97
N VAL A 65 -1.63 15.71 -2.81
CA VAL A 65 -0.64 15.49 -1.76
C VAL A 65 0.70 16.01 -2.23
N SER A 66 1.14 17.13 -1.65
CA SER A 66 2.45 17.72 -1.97
C SER A 66 3.59 16.72 -1.72
N LYS A 67 4.49 16.58 -2.70
CA LYS A 67 5.69 15.74 -2.61
C LYS A 67 6.68 16.17 -1.51
N LYS A 68 6.56 17.41 -1.01
CA LYS A 68 7.37 17.93 0.10
C LYS A 68 6.89 17.43 1.46
N LYS A 69 5.70 16.83 1.54
CA LYS A 69 5.16 16.35 2.80
C LYS A 69 5.91 15.12 3.29
N GLN A 70 6.19 15.13 4.58
CA GLN A 70 6.72 13.97 5.25
C GLN A 70 5.60 12.92 5.38
N THR A 71 5.73 11.86 4.60
CA THR A 71 4.79 10.74 4.60
C THR A 71 5.19 9.62 5.55
N GLU A 72 6.28 9.79 6.32
CA GLU A 72 6.87 8.77 7.16
C GLU A 72 5.89 8.19 8.19
N SER A 73 5.22 9.05 8.96
CA SER A 73 4.28 8.61 9.99
C SER A 73 3.05 7.89 9.40
N LEU A 74 2.59 8.33 8.23
CA LEU A 74 1.50 7.66 7.50
C LEU A 74 1.96 6.31 6.96
N LEU A 75 3.15 6.25 6.39
CA LEU A 75 3.72 5.07 5.78
C LEU A 75 4.03 4.00 6.83
N GLU A 76 4.56 4.37 7.99
CA GLU A 76 4.78 3.45 9.11
C GLU A 76 3.46 2.84 9.60
N LYS A 77 2.40 3.65 9.75
CA LYS A 77 1.06 3.16 10.13
C LYS A 77 0.50 2.20 9.08
N LEU A 78 0.66 2.50 7.80
CA LEU A 78 0.21 1.64 6.71
C LEU A 78 1.01 0.33 6.66
N LEU A 79 2.33 0.37 6.84
CA LEU A 79 3.18 -0.81 6.87
C LEU A 79 2.84 -1.71 8.05
N LYS A 80 2.69 -1.17 9.26
CA LYS A 80 2.24 -1.94 10.43
C LYS A 80 0.87 -2.58 10.19
N ARG A 81 -0.08 -1.82 9.63
CA ARG A 81 -1.41 -2.33 9.25
C ARG A 81 -1.29 -3.46 8.21
N PHE A 82 -0.40 -3.34 7.24
CA PHE A 82 -0.14 -4.36 6.22
C PHE A 82 0.47 -5.63 6.82
N CYS A 83 1.37 -5.52 7.79
CA CYS A 83 1.93 -6.67 8.49
C CYS A 83 0.84 -7.49 9.20
N ILE A 84 -0.06 -6.83 9.92
CA ILE A 84 -1.10 -7.52 10.72
C ILE A 84 -2.39 -7.86 9.94
N ALA A 85 -2.52 -7.40 8.69
CA ALA A 85 -3.68 -7.71 7.86
C ALA A 85 -3.69 -9.20 7.49
N ASN A 86 -4.49 -10.00 8.19
CA ASN A 86 -4.62 -11.43 7.93
C ASN A 86 -5.83 -11.71 7.02
N ASP A 87 -5.67 -12.67 6.12
CA ASP A 87 -6.73 -13.34 5.36
C ASP A 87 -7.65 -12.48 4.47
N SER A 88 -7.21 -11.29 4.05
CA SER A 88 -7.90 -10.48 3.05
C SER A 88 -6.96 -10.00 1.94
N PRO A 89 -6.86 -10.77 0.83
CA PRO A 89 -6.05 -10.38 -0.33
C PRO A 89 -6.43 -9.00 -0.87
N ARG A 90 -7.71 -8.62 -0.79
CA ARG A 90 -8.17 -7.30 -1.20
C ARG A 90 -7.53 -6.19 -0.35
N VAL A 91 -7.54 -6.34 0.97
CA VAL A 91 -6.89 -5.39 1.89
C VAL A 91 -5.39 -5.31 1.63
N TRP A 92 -4.74 -6.43 1.30
CA TRP A 92 -3.30 -6.42 0.97
C TRP A 92 -3.02 -5.58 -0.27
N ARG A 93 -3.78 -5.79 -1.34
CA ARG A 93 -3.64 -5.05 -2.61
C ARG A 93 -3.89 -3.55 -2.41
N ASP A 94 -4.95 -3.19 -1.69
CA ASP A 94 -5.30 -1.80 -1.42
C ASP A 94 -4.22 -1.07 -0.60
N LEU A 95 -3.72 -1.70 0.48
CA LEU A 95 -2.64 -1.13 1.29
C LEU A 95 -1.33 -1.00 0.50
N ALA A 96 -0.95 -2.04 -0.26
CA ALA A 96 0.25 -2.02 -1.09
C ALA A 96 0.16 -0.91 -2.16
N TYR A 97 -1.03 -0.74 -2.76
CA TYR A 97 -1.26 0.33 -3.73
C TYR A 97 -1.10 1.71 -3.10
N ILE A 98 -1.73 1.99 -1.96
CA ILE A 98 -1.58 3.29 -1.27
C ILE A 98 -0.10 3.54 -0.94
N MET A 99 0.61 2.55 -0.40
CA MET A 99 2.04 2.69 -0.08
C MET A 99 2.87 3.03 -1.33
N SER A 100 2.54 2.47 -2.49
CA SER A 100 3.24 2.78 -3.76
C SER A 100 3.14 4.23 -4.23
N LYS A 101 2.15 4.98 -3.72
CA LYS A 101 1.94 6.41 -4.02
C LYS A 101 2.69 7.35 -3.09
N LEU A 102 3.24 6.84 -1.99
CA LEU A 102 3.96 7.64 -0.99
C LEU A 102 5.44 7.73 -1.32
N THR A 103 6.08 8.82 -0.89
CA THR A 103 7.53 9.00 -0.99
C THR A 103 8.20 8.31 0.19
N PHE A 104 9.13 7.40 -0.10
CA PHE A 104 9.92 6.74 0.94
C PHE A 104 11.14 7.57 1.32
N ASN A 105 11.42 7.65 2.62
CA ASN A 105 12.70 8.12 3.15
C ASN A 105 13.55 6.94 3.65
N GLU A 106 14.74 7.21 4.17
CA GLU A 106 15.67 6.15 4.60
C GLU A 106 15.07 5.23 5.66
N GLN A 107 14.41 5.83 6.65
CA GLN A 107 13.80 5.10 7.76
C GLN A 107 12.68 4.18 7.26
N SER A 108 11.86 4.66 6.34
CA SER A 108 10.79 3.88 5.73
C SER A 108 11.33 2.69 4.92
N VAL A 109 12.43 2.88 4.16
CA VAL A 109 13.08 1.79 3.41
C VAL A 109 13.70 0.75 4.36
N LYS A 110 14.38 1.19 5.43
CA LYS A 110 14.89 0.28 6.46
C LYS A 110 13.74 -0.48 7.15
N GLY A 111 12.62 0.20 7.39
CA GLY A 111 11.39 -0.38 7.92
C GLY A 111 10.83 -1.51 7.05
N LEU A 112 10.80 -1.35 5.71
CA LEU A 112 10.42 -2.45 4.81
C LEU A 112 11.26 -3.69 5.03
N LEU A 113 12.58 -3.54 5.19
CA LEU A 113 13.46 -4.69 5.40
C LEU A 113 13.29 -5.30 6.80
N HIS A 114 13.11 -4.47 7.82
CA HIS A 114 12.92 -4.88 9.20
C HIS A 114 11.66 -5.75 9.36
N TYR A 115 10.52 -5.27 8.87
CA TYR A 115 9.23 -5.98 8.97
C TYR A 115 9.02 -7.03 7.87
N TYR A 116 10.05 -7.34 7.07
CA TYR A 116 9.91 -8.21 5.89
C TYR A 116 9.20 -9.53 6.22
N ASN A 117 9.62 -10.21 7.29
CA ASN A 117 9.07 -11.53 7.65
C ASN A 117 7.56 -11.49 7.96
N ASP A 118 7.04 -10.36 8.45
CA ASP A 118 5.64 -10.21 8.84
C ASP A 118 4.69 -10.06 7.64
N TYR A 119 5.23 -9.61 6.49
CA TYR A 119 4.44 -9.43 5.28
C TYR A 119 4.90 -10.29 4.09
N ALA A 120 6.01 -11.01 4.22
CA ALA A 120 6.61 -11.76 3.11
C ALA A 120 5.68 -12.80 2.48
N ASN A 121 4.72 -13.33 3.24
CA ASN A 121 3.71 -14.25 2.74
C ASN A 121 2.72 -13.60 1.77
N LYS A 122 2.50 -12.29 1.88
CA LYS A 122 1.55 -11.52 1.05
C LYS A 122 2.10 -11.23 -0.35
N LEU A 123 3.42 -11.26 -0.52
CA LEU A 123 4.14 -11.00 -1.78
C LEU A 123 3.91 -12.06 -2.88
N VAL A 124 3.21 -13.16 -2.58
CA VAL A 124 2.80 -14.14 -3.60
C VAL A 124 1.69 -13.59 -4.49
N ASP A 125 0.87 -12.68 -3.95
CA ASP A 125 -0.17 -11.96 -4.71
C ASP A 125 0.50 -11.04 -5.75
N TYR A 126 -0.03 -11.06 -6.98
CA TYR A 126 0.56 -10.36 -8.12
C TYR A 126 0.58 -8.85 -7.93
N ASP A 127 -0.55 -8.26 -7.55
CA ASP A 127 -0.71 -6.82 -7.48
C ASP A 127 0.03 -6.25 -6.26
N VAL A 128 0.10 -7.02 -5.18
CA VAL A 128 0.98 -6.71 -4.04
C VAL A 128 2.43 -6.67 -4.50
N TYR A 129 2.89 -7.70 -5.21
CA TYR A 129 4.25 -7.75 -5.74
C TYR A 129 4.56 -6.57 -6.67
N GLN A 130 3.67 -6.26 -7.63
CA GLN A 130 3.84 -5.12 -8.54
C GLN A 130 3.90 -3.78 -7.81
N SER A 131 3.08 -3.60 -6.78
CA SER A 131 3.11 -2.42 -5.93
C SER A 131 4.44 -2.29 -5.19
N PHE A 132 5.00 -3.40 -4.69
CA PHE A 132 6.31 -3.42 -4.04
C PHE A 132 7.47 -3.16 -5.00
N LEU A 133 7.40 -3.63 -6.26
CA LEU A 133 8.37 -3.23 -7.28
C LEU A 133 8.33 -1.72 -7.52
N THR A 134 7.13 -1.16 -7.66
CA THR A 134 6.93 0.29 -7.82
C THR A 134 7.50 1.08 -6.63
N ILE A 135 7.27 0.60 -5.40
CA ILE A 135 7.85 1.16 -4.18
C ILE A 135 9.38 1.18 -4.26
N LEU A 136 9.99 0.04 -4.60
CA LEU A 136 11.45 -0.06 -4.69
C LEU A 136 12.02 0.84 -5.77
N ASP A 137 11.40 0.91 -6.94
CA ASP A 137 11.87 1.75 -8.04
C ASP A 137 11.78 3.23 -7.71
N ASN A 138 10.66 3.67 -7.11
CA ASN A 138 10.49 5.05 -6.67
C ASN A 138 11.46 5.43 -5.54
N ALA A 139 11.66 4.54 -4.57
CA ALA A 139 12.61 4.75 -3.49
C ALA A 139 14.06 4.78 -3.99
N LYS A 140 14.44 3.88 -4.92
CA LYS A 140 15.77 3.84 -5.54
C LYS A 140 16.07 5.11 -6.34
N LYS A 141 15.10 5.66 -7.08
CA LYS A 141 15.26 6.94 -7.81
C LYS A 141 15.68 8.07 -6.88
N ASN A 142 15.16 8.11 -5.66
CA ASN A 142 15.41 9.19 -4.70
C ASN A 142 16.58 8.91 -3.74
N LEU A 143 16.82 7.64 -3.39
CA LEU A 143 17.74 7.26 -2.31
C LEU A 143 18.85 6.28 -2.74
N GLY A 144 18.79 5.74 -3.96
CA GLY A 144 19.67 4.66 -4.44
C GLY A 144 21.14 5.06 -4.62
N ALA A 145 21.45 6.36 -4.63
CA ALA A 145 22.83 6.84 -4.63
C ALA A 145 23.54 6.62 -3.28
N LYS A 146 22.79 6.51 -2.17
CA LYS A 146 23.35 6.38 -0.82
C LYS A 146 23.94 4.98 -0.59
N PRO A 147 25.24 4.86 -0.26
CA PRO A 147 25.92 3.56 -0.11
C PRO A 147 25.20 2.60 0.85
N ASP A 148 24.84 3.08 2.04
CA ASP A 148 24.19 2.26 3.08
C ASP A 148 22.84 1.69 2.63
N LEU A 149 22.13 2.43 1.77
CA LEU A 149 20.82 2.00 1.26
C LEU A 149 20.92 1.08 0.05
N LYS A 150 22.03 1.09 -0.70
CA LYS A 150 22.24 0.14 -1.82
C LYS A 150 22.16 -1.30 -1.34
N VAL A 151 22.76 -1.59 -0.18
CA VAL A 151 22.71 -2.94 0.43
C VAL A 151 21.27 -3.30 0.82
N VAL A 152 20.54 -2.37 1.42
CA VAL A 152 19.12 -2.56 1.80
C VAL A 152 18.25 -2.81 0.57
N PHE A 153 18.41 -2.02 -0.49
CA PHE A 153 17.69 -2.20 -1.75
C PHE A 153 18.02 -3.52 -2.43
N GLY A 154 19.29 -3.95 -2.42
CA GLY A 154 19.70 -5.25 -2.93
C GLY A 154 19.04 -6.40 -2.17
N ALA A 155 19.09 -6.36 -0.83
CA ALA A 155 18.46 -7.36 0.02
C ALA A 155 16.94 -7.43 -0.20
N LEU A 156 16.25 -6.29 -0.23
CA LEU A 156 14.81 -6.22 -0.50
C LEU A 156 14.47 -6.78 -1.88
N SER A 157 15.17 -6.34 -2.94
CA SER A 157 14.90 -6.78 -4.31
C SER A 157 15.05 -8.30 -4.44
N THR A 158 16.14 -8.86 -3.91
CA THR A 158 16.38 -10.32 -3.91
C THR A 158 15.31 -11.08 -3.16
N ARG A 159 14.95 -10.63 -1.95
CA ARG A 159 13.94 -11.29 -1.11
C ARG A 159 12.55 -11.27 -1.76
N ILE A 160 12.14 -10.12 -2.29
CA ILE A 160 10.84 -9.93 -2.95
C ILE A 160 10.76 -10.78 -4.23
N ASN A 161 11.79 -10.76 -5.08
CA ASN A 161 11.81 -11.59 -6.29
C ASN A 161 11.84 -13.09 -6.00
N LYS A 162 12.52 -13.52 -4.93
CA LYS A 162 12.55 -14.93 -4.53
C LYS A 162 11.14 -15.46 -4.20
N LYS A 163 10.25 -14.65 -3.61
CA LYS A 163 8.86 -15.07 -3.32
C LYS A 163 8.03 -15.38 -4.57
N ARG A 164 8.35 -14.76 -5.69
CA ARG A 164 7.71 -14.95 -7.00
C ARG A 164 8.40 -15.97 -7.90
N SER A 165 9.57 -16.47 -7.50
CA SER A 165 10.21 -17.59 -8.21
C SER A 165 9.34 -18.85 -8.14
N PRO A 166 9.43 -19.78 -9.11
CA PRO A 166 8.66 -21.03 -9.09
C PRO A 166 8.80 -21.78 -7.76
N ASN A 167 10.02 -21.82 -7.21
CA ASN A 167 10.31 -22.44 -5.91
C ASN A 167 9.67 -21.66 -4.74
N GLY A 168 9.66 -20.33 -4.81
CA GLY A 168 9.03 -19.48 -3.80
C GLY A 168 7.52 -19.64 -3.72
N ILE A 169 6.86 -19.74 -4.88
CA ILE A 169 5.42 -20.02 -4.96
C ILE A 169 5.12 -21.41 -4.43
N LEU A 170 5.89 -22.43 -4.84
CA LEU A 170 5.73 -23.80 -4.38
C LEU A 170 5.87 -23.91 -2.84
N SER A 171 6.90 -23.29 -2.26
CA SER A 171 7.07 -23.25 -0.80
C SER A 171 5.90 -22.55 -0.09
N ALA A 172 5.34 -21.48 -0.67
CA ALA A 172 4.18 -20.79 -0.10
C ALA A 172 2.91 -21.67 -0.12
N VAL A 173 2.68 -22.40 -1.22
CA VAL A 173 1.57 -23.35 -1.34
C VAL A 173 1.70 -24.47 -0.30
N GLN A 174 2.90 -25.02 -0.12
CA GLN A 174 3.16 -26.05 0.89
C GLN A 174 2.92 -25.55 2.32
N GLN A 175 3.34 -24.32 2.64
CA GLN A 175 3.09 -23.71 3.95
C GLN A 175 1.58 -23.45 4.19
N ALA A 176 0.85 -23.01 3.17
CA ALA A 176 -0.60 -22.82 3.26
C ALA A 176 -1.34 -24.14 3.52
N GLN A 177 -0.93 -25.23 2.87
CA GLN A 177 -1.48 -26.58 3.05
C GLN A 177 -1.18 -27.18 4.44
N GLN A 178 -0.04 -26.84 5.05
CA GLN A 178 0.28 -27.28 6.41
C GLN A 178 -0.54 -26.54 7.47
N LYS A 179 -0.79 -25.24 7.28
CA LYS A 179 -1.63 -24.44 8.20
C LYS A 179 -3.09 -24.88 8.22
N THR A 180 -3.63 -25.29 7.06
CA THR A 180 -5.01 -25.83 6.98
C THR A 180 -5.16 -27.20 7.65
N LYS A 181 -4.08 -27.97 7.79
CA LYS A 181 -4.09 -29.27 8.49
C LYS A 181 -3.92 -29.17 10.01
N GLN A 182 -3.52 -28.01 10.54
CA GLN A 182 -3.24 -27.81 11.97
C GLN A 182 -4.30 -26.97 12.71
N GLN A 183 -5.35 -26.47 12.04
CA GLN A 183 -6.48 -25.83 12.74
C GLN A 183 -7.39 -26.91 13.34
N PRO A 184 -7.55 -26.97 14.69
CA PRO A 184 -8.53 -27.86 15.30
C PRO A 184 -9.94 -27.36 14.95
N LYS A 185 -10.85 -28.32 14.68
CA LYS A 185 -12.28 -28.08 14.54
C LYS A 185 -12.89 -27.48 15.80
#